data_AF-A0A0N4Y8T0-F1
#
_entry.id   AF-A0A0N4Y8T0-F1
#
_cell.length_a   1.000
_cell.length_b   1.000
_cell.length_c   1.000
_cell.angle_alpha   90.00
_cell.angle_beta   90.00
_cell.angle_gamma   90.00
#
_symmetry.space_group_name_H-M   'P 1'
#
loop_
_entity.id
_entity.type
_entity.pdbx_description
1 polymer ?
#
loop_
_entity_poly.entity_id
_entity_poly.type
_entity_poly.pdbx_seq_one_letter_code
_entity_poly.pdbx_strand_id
1 'polypeptide(L)'
;NDEVYEVFRCPSWQEKLELEILSEDIKGRASEDTVFLYPTIPEKHGEMRITLSSLSIPPLPALNTHFVTNGEEIALWNEQNKIALRCDSREQARELSCSVSHDCVCQPAKLRAICRCSQFSISTEFRDDVKNRLPSRQYCATFVKSKLNNGSVSALISELVAAELLITIKYDMQLVVKELTDSVCTIPDTMVEGCYNCKQGAVGEVTCTGIGRPHRAEIRCGDHYFTVPCSEKGDKSRIRFSSTKARVALQCSVSCGSKSTHFEVTGIPKWVKPFNEVVAMILKGEGTVPEEIVLQDFGHILDTIIFGYKAVALAAVGFLAAILLGYIFFWTCGMKIMSSPVRALVWMIGMSFKAATTILTSILVAFKARACRKSFSMEEQHVKQL
;
A
#
# COMPACT_ATOMS: atom_id res chain seq x y z
N ASN A 1 47.59 -10.33 31.40
CA ASN A 1 47.41 -9.47 30.22
C ASN A 1 47.30 -8.05 30.70
N ASP A 2 48.27 -7.21 30.35
CA ASP A 2 48.43 -5.84 30.83
C ASP A 2 47.66 -4.82 29.97
N GLU A 3 46.54 -5.25 29.39
CA GLU A 3 45.73 -4.40 28.52
C GLU A 3 44.77 -3.57 29.37
N VAL A 4 44.84 -2.25 29.21
CA VAL A 4 43.91 -1.30 29.80
C VAL A 4 42.79 -1.02 28.81
N TYR A 5 41.56 -1.18 29.26
CA TYR A 5 40.36 -0.86 28.50
C TYR A 5 39.70 0.41 29.05
N GLU A 6 39.20 1.24 28.15
CA GLU A 6 38.41 2.42 28.46
C GLU A 6 36.96 2.16 28.09
N VAL A 7 36.06 2.33 29.06
CA VAL A 7 34.60 2.27 28.83
C VAL A 7 34.06 3.68 28.81
N PHE A 8 33.37 4.04 27.74
CA PHE A 8 32.87 5.39 27.51
C PHE A 8 31.47 5.39 26.88
N ARG A 9 30.83 6.55 26.91
CA ARG A 9 29.54 6.82 26.25
C ARG A 9 29.59 8.16 25.54
N CYS A 10 28.79 8.31 24.49
CA CYS A 10 28.68 9.57 23.75
C CYS A 10 27.49 10.38 24.30
N PRO A 11 27.72 11.46 25.08
CA PRO A 11 26.61 12.26 25.61
C PRO A 11 25.91 13.10 24.54
N SER A 12 26.59 13.37 23.42
CA SER A 12 26.10 14.15 22.30
C SER A 12 26.62 13.59 20.99
N TRP A 13 25.82 13.71 19.93
CA TRP A 13 26.17 13.30 18.58
C TRP A 13 26.12 14.51 17.65
N GLN A 14 27.14 14.65 16.79
CA GLN A 14 27.14 15.68 15.75
C GLN A 14 26.53 15.11 14.48
N GLU A 15 25.47 15.75 14.01
CA GLU A 15 24.73 15.33 12.83
C GLU A 15 25.45 15.73 11.54
N LYS A 16 25.47 14.81 10.57
CA LYS A 16 26.05 15.01 9.25
C LYS A 16 25.26 14.19 8.24
N LEU A 17 24.82 14.83 7.15
CA LEU A 17 24.13 14.17 6.05
C LEU A 17 25.10 13.95 4.88
N GLU A 18 25.17 12.74 4.37
CA GLU A 18 25.92 12.41 3.16
C GLU A 18 24.95 12.44 1.97
N LEU A 19 25.20 13.32 1.01
CA LEU A 19 24.37 13.53 -0.17
C LEU A 19 25.14 13.09 -1.43
N GLU A 20 24.62 12.09 -2.11
CA GLU A 20 25.09 11.68 -3.44
C GLU A 20 24.37 12.51 -4.50
N ILE A 21 25.14 13.23 -5.31
CA ILE A 21 24.65 14.12 -6.36
C ILE A 21 25.05 13.52 -7.71
N LEU A 22 24.04 13.18 -8.50
CA LEU A 22 24.21 12.80 -9.90
C LEU A 22 23.88 14.02 -10.76
N SER A 23 24.90 14.56 -11.44
CA SER A 23 24.76 15.69 -12.35
C SER A 23 25.03 15.24 -13.78
N GLU A 24 24.37 15.84 -14.77
CA GLU A 24 24.61 15.54 -16.18
C GLU A 24 24.72 16.85 -16.96
N ASP A 25 25.80 17.01 -17.73
CA ASP A 25 25.99 18.18 -18.58
C ASP A 25 25.13 18.10 -19.87
N ILE A 26 25.00 19.22 -20.57
CA ILE A 26 24.22 19.31 -21.83
C ILE A 26 24.78 18.35 -22.92
N LYS A 27 26.04 17.91 -22.78
CA LYS A 27 26.71 16.98 -23.70
C LYS A 27 26.53 15.51 -23.28
N GLY A 28 25.75 15.24 -22.23
CA GLY A 28 25.49 13.90 -21.72
C GLY A 28 26.62 13.33 -20.87
N ARG A 29 27.57 14.14 -20.38
CA ARG A 29 28.54 13.66 -19.38
C ARG A 29 27.90 13.69 -18.01
N ALA A 30 27.71 12.51 -17.45
CA ALA A 30 27.36 12.34 -16.05
C ALA A 30 28.58 12.54 -15.15
N SER A 31 28.40 13.25 -14.04
CA SER A 31 29.30 13.24 -12.89
C SER A 31 28.54 12.76 -11.66
N GLU A 32 29.22 11.99 -10.83
CA GLU A 32 28.74 11.54 -9.53
C GLU A 32 29.67 12.15 -8.49
N ASP A 33 29.10 12.93 -7.58
CA ASP A 33 29.84 13.61 -6.52
C ASP A 33 29.13 13.40 -5.18
N THR A 34 29.91 13.26 -4.12
CA THR A 34 29.38 13.14 -2.75
C THR A 34 29.69 14.40 -1.96
N VAL A 35 28.66 15.00 -1.35
CA VAL A 35 28.78 16.22 -0.53
C VAL A 35 28.31 15.90 0.89
N PHE A 36 29.03 16.42 1.89
CA PHE A 36 28.64 16.31 3.30
C PHE A 36 27.98 17.60 3.76
N LEU A 37 26.72 17.53 4.18
CA LEU A 37 25.97 18.66 4.69
C LEU A 37 25.91 18.62 6.22
N TYR A 38 26.06 19.80 6.83
CA TYR A 38 25.82 20.03 8.25
C TYR A 38 24.59 20.93 8.42
N PRO A 39 23.80 20.75 9.50
CA PRO A 39 22.62 21.58 9.73
C PRO A 39 22.95 23.07 9.68
N THR A 40 22.16 23.83 8.91
CA THR A 40 22.26 25.29 8.78
C THR A 40 23.55 25.81 8.14
N ILE A 41 24.46 24.93 7.69
CA ILE A 41 25.69 25.32 7.00
C ILE A 41 25.51 25.12 5.49
N PRO A 42 25.55 26.18 4.67
CA PRO A 42 25.42 26.07 3.22
C PRO A 42 26.70 25.53 2.59
N GLU A 43 26.58 24.44 1.84
CA GLU A 43 27.66 23.89 1.03
C GLU A 43 27.54 24.31 -0.43
N LYS A 44 28.66 24.67 -1.04
CA LYS A 44 28.72 25.06 -2.45
C LYS A 44 29.13 23.87 -3.30
N HIS A 45 28.31 23.53 -4.29
CA HIS A 45 28.59 22.49 -5.26
C HIS A 45 28.33 23.02 -6.68
N GLY A 46 29.39 23.35 -7.42
CA GLY A 46 29.28 24.06 -8.69
C GLY A 46 28.58 25.42 -8.55
N GLU A 47 27.52 25.64 -9.34
CA GLU A 47 26.65 26.83 -9.27
C GLU A 47 25.46 26.66 -8.31
N MET A 48 25.40 25.54 -7.60
CA MET A 48 24.39 25.26 -6.58
C MET A 48 24.94 25.57 -5.19
N ARG A 49 24.08 26.13 -4.35
CA ARG A 49 24.28 26.22 -2.90
C ARG A 49 23.23 25.37 -2.24
N ILE A 50 23.66 24.31 -1.57
CA ILE A 50 22.80 23.32 -0.94
C ILE A 50 22.91 23.53 0.56
N THR A 51 21.78 23.74 1.24
CA THR A 51 21.73 23.93 2.69
C THR A 51 20.80 22.91 3.30
N LEU A 52 21.27 22.18 4.32
CA LEU A 52 20.42 21.34 5.15
C LEU A 52 19.64 22.25 6.11
N SER A 53 18.37 22.51 5.79
CA SER A 53 17.52 23.46 6.52
C SER A 53 17.03 22.87 7.83
N SER A 54 16.58 21.61 7.79
CA SER A 54 16.23 20.85 8.99
C SER A 54 16.59 19.39 8.82
N LEU A 55 17.02 18.76 9.91
CA LEU A 55 17.21 17.33 10.02
C LEU A 55 16.40 16.86 11.23
N SER A 56 15.50 15.90 11.01
CA SER A 56 14.73 15.27 12.06
C SER A 56 15.13 13.80 12.13
N ILE A 57 15.88 13.47 13.18
CA ILE A 57 16.23 12.09 13.55
C ILE A 57 15.26 11.68 14.67
N PRO A 58 14.50 10.57 14.52
CA PRO A 58 13.66 10.10 15.61
C PRO A 58 14.51 9.76 16.85
N PRO A 59 13.94 9.72 18.07
CA PRO A 59 14.70 9.27 19.23
C PRO A 59 15.20 7.84 19.00
N LEU A 60 16.52 7.68 18.94
CA LEU A 60 17.16 6.38 18.71
C LEU A 60 17.81 5.88 20.00
N PRO A 61 17.20 4.90 20.71
CA PRO A 61 17.79 4.32 21.92
C PRO A 61 19.19 3.75 21.69
N ALA A 62 19.46 3.29 20.47
CA ALA A 62 20.78 2.82 20.06
C ALA A 62 21.88 3.86 20.30
N LEU A 63 21.60 5.16 20.22
CA LEU A 63 22.60 6.22 20.43
C LEU A 63 22.99 6.40 21.90
N ASN A 64 22.28 5.76 22.83
CA ASN A 64 22.59 5.75 24.26
C ASN A 64 23.43 4.52 24.68
N THR A 65 23.99 3.77 23.74
CA THR A 65 24.83 2.60 24.05
C THR A 65 26.19 2.99 24.60
N HIS A 66 26.75 2.12 25.44
CA HIS A 66 28.13 2.22 25.91
C HIS A 66 29.09 1.54 24.96
N PHE A 67 30.33 1.99 24.98
CA PHE A 67 31.42 1.46 24.16
C PHE A 67 32.61 1.12 25.06
N VAL A 68 33.43 0.18 24.60
CA VAL A 68 34.70 -0.19 25.22
C VAL A 68 35.80 -0.15 24.16
N THR A 69 36.99 0.35 24.52
CA THR A 69 38.14 0.40 23.63
C THR A 69 39.44 0.03 24.33
N ASN A 70 40.37 -0.59 23.61
CA ASN A 70 41.76 -0.77 24.03
C ASN A 70 42.71 0.31 23.44
N GLY A 71 42.14 1.27 22.68
CA GLY A 71 42.86 2.30 21.92
C GLY A 71 43.01 1.99 20.43
N GLU A 72 42.91 0.72 20.03
CA GLU A 72 43.00 0.29 18.62
C GLU A 72 41.63 -0.08 18.07
N GLU A 73 40.95 -0.98 18.76
CA GLU A 73 39.62 -1.49 18.45
C GLU A 73 38.57 -0.90 19.40
N ILE A 74 37.33 -0.83 18.92
CA ILE A 74 36.17 -0.38 19.69
C ILE A 74 35.10 -1.45 19.59
N ALA A 75 34.42 -1.74 20.69
CA ALA A 75 33.28 -2.64 20.75
C ALA A 75 32.13 -2.02 21.55
N LEU A 76 30.92 -2.54 21.36
CA LEU A 76 29.76 -2.25 22.20
C LEU A 76 29.99 -2.83 23.60
N TRP A 77 29.56 -2.09 24.62
CA TRP A 77 29.66 -2.48 26.01
C TRP A 77 28.28 -2.61 26.64
N ASN A 78 28.07 -3.69 27.39
CA ASN A 78 26.87 -3.87 28.18
C ASN A 78 27.07 -3.28 29.59
N GLU A 79 26.28 -2.27 29.95
CA GLU A 79 26.28 -1.64 31.28
C GLU A 79 26.03 -2.61 32.45
N GLN A 80 25.33 -3.72 32.20
CA GLN A 80 25.09 -4.72 33.25
C GLN A 80 26.36 -5.47 33.64
N ASN A 81 27.41 -5.42 32.81
CA ASN A 81 28.70 -6.02 33.12
C ASN A 81 29.43 -5.17 34.16
N LYS A 82 29.51 -5.68 35.40
CA LYS A 82 30.21 -5.02 36.49
C LYS A 82 31.73 -5.18 36.34
N ILE A 83 32.43 -4.06 36.27
CA ILE A 83 33.89 -4.02 36.23
C ILE A 83 34.43 -4.03 37.66
N ALA A 84 35.29 -5.00 37.98
CA ALA A 84 35.85 -5.15 39.32
C ALA A 84 36.85 -4.04 39.71
N LEU A 85 37.66 -3.60 38.76
CA LEU A 85 38.70 -2.56 38.93
C LEU A 85 38.39 -1.37 38.04
N ARG A 86 38.00 -0.24 38.63
CA ARG A 86 37.71 1.00 37.92
C ARG A 86 38.72 2.07 38.31
N CYS A 87 39.32 2.68 37.31
CA CYS A 87 40.35 3.70 37.46
C CYS A 87 39.91 4.95 36.72
N ASP A 88 40.35 6.13 37.18
CA ASP A 88 39.95 7.40 36.57
C ASP A 88 40.83 7.78 35.37
N SER A 89 42.00 7.15 35.24
CA SER A 89 42.96 7.40 34.15
C SER A 89 43.67 6.12 33.71
N ARG A 90 44.27 6.16 32.52
CA ARG A 90 45.02 5.05 31.95
C ARG A 90 46.30 4.77 32.73
N GLU A 91 46.91 5.81 33.29
CA GLU A 91 48.12 5.76 34.10
C GLU A 91 47.85 5.01 35.41
N GLN A 92 46.79 5.38 36.14
CA GLN A 92 46.37 4.69 37.35
C GLN A 92 46.01 3.22 37.11
N ALA A 93 45.40 2.92 35.96
CA ALA A 93 45.10 1.54 35.57
C ALA A 93 46.35 0.68 35.39
N ARG A 94 47.44 1.25 34.85
CA ARG A 94 48.73 0.57 34.70
C ARG A 94 49.42 0.35 36.05
N GLU A 95 49.31 1.32 36.95
CA GLU A 95 49.86 1.27 38.30
C GLU A 95 48.97 0.49 39.29
N LEU A 96 47.80 0.01 38.84
CA LEU A 96 46.78 -0.65 39.65
C LEU A 96 46.30 0.17 40.86
N SER A 97 46.41 1.49 40.76
CA SER A 97 45.93 2.46 41.77
C SER A 97 44.45 2.78 41.55
N CYS A 98 43.61 1.73 41.54
CA CYS A 98 42.22 1.80 41.12
C CYS A 98 41.24 1.57 42.26
N SER A 99 40.04 2.12 42.13
CA SER A 99 38.94 1.81 43.02
C SER A 99 38.39 0.43 42.71
N VAL A 100 38.16 -0.36 43.76
CA VAL A 100 37.70 -1.74 43.61
C VAL A 100 36.24 -1.85 43.99
N SER A 101 35.43 -2.25 43.00
CA SER A 101 33.99 -2.42 43.12
C SER A 101 33.68 -3.91 42.99
N HIS A 102 33.59 -4.58 44.13
CA HIS A 102 33.46 -6.03 44.19
C HIS A 102 32.03 -6.48 44.43
N ASP A 103 31.57 -7.47 43.65
CA ASP A 103 30.41 -8.28 44.00
C ASP A 103 30.92 -9.64 44.52
N CYS A 104 31.32 -9.66 45.79
CA CYS A 104 31.86 -10.85 46.44
C CYS A 104 30.97 -11.28 47.60
N VAL A 105 30.58 -12.56 47.62
CA VAL A 105 29.90 -13.18 48.74
C VAL A 105 30.93 -13.92 49.58
N CYS A 106 31.20 -13.41 50.78
CA CYS A 106 32.13 -14.02 51.72
C CYS A 106 31.35 -14.80 52.79
N GLN A 107 31.66 -16.10 52.89
CA GLN A 107 31.13 -16.96 53.93
C GLN A 107 32.19 -17.13 55.03
N PRO A 108 31.86 -16.81 56.29
CA PRO A 108 32.77 -17.06 57.40
C PRO A 108 32.88 -18.57 57.66
N ALA A 109 34.10 -19.09 57.80
CA ALA A 109 34.35 -20.43 58.35
C ALA A 109 35.30 -20.35 59.56
N LYS A 110 35.30 -21.38 60.41
CA LYS A 110 35.95 -21.40 61.74
C LYS A 110 37.42 -20.96 61.78
N LEU A 111 38.17 -21.10 60.70
CA LEU A 111 39.59 -20.74 60.61
C LEU A 111 39.92 -19.86 59.38
N ARG A 112 39.03 -19.75 58.39
CA ARG A 112 39.26 -19.04 57.13
C ARG A 112 37.93 -18.50 56.60
N ALA A 113 37.92 -17.30 56.02
CA ALA A 113 36.79 -16.83 55.22
C ALA A 113 36.93 -17.34 53.79
N ILE A 114 35.83 -17.81 53.18
CA ILE A 114 35.78 -18.20 51.78
C ILE A 114 34.97 -17.13 51.04
N CYS A 115 35.63 -16.34 50.20
CA CYS A 115 34.99 -15.34 49.35
C CYS A 115 34.83 -15.87 47.93
N ARG A 116 33.61 -15.79 47.40
CA ARG A 116 33.30 -16.07 46.00
C ARG A 116 32.93 -14.75 45.32
N CYS A 117 33.75 -14.34 44.37
CA CYS A 117 33.56 -13.13 43.60
C CYS A 117 33.13 -13.47 42.18
N SER A 118 32.16 -12.73 41.63
CA SER A 118 31.90 -12.81 40.19
C SER A 118 33.09 -12.22 39.44
N GLN A 119 33.82 -13.04 38.69
CA GLN A 119 34.92 -12.57 37.85
C GLN A 119 34.36 -12.31 36.45
N PHE A 120 34.22 -11.03 36.09
CA PHE A 120 33.97 -10.63 34.72
C PHE A 120 35.30 -10.27 34.05
N SER A 121 35.61 -10.95 32.95
CA SER A 121 36.83 -10.69 32.17
C SER A 121 36.49 -9.78 30.99
N ILE A 122 36.95 -8.53 31.04
CA ILE A 122 36.77 -7.57 29.95
C ILE A 122 37.38 -8.11 28.66
N SER A 123 38.53 -8.78 28.75
CA SER A 123 39.23 -9.30 27.58
C SER A 123 38.47 -10.41 26.87
N THR A 124 37.73 -11.27 27.59
CA THR A 124 36.92 -12.32 26.94
C THR A 124 35.71 -11.70 26.25
N GLU A 125 35.02 -10.74 26.87
CA GLU A 125 33.91 -10.05 26.21
C GLU A 125 34.37 -9.28 24.96
N PHE A 126 35.49 -8.57 25.07
CA PHE A 126 36.04 -7.78 23.98
C PHE A 126 36.57 -8.65 22.84
N ARG A 127 37.23 -9.78 23.17
CA ARG A 127 37.89 -10.61 22.17
C ARG A 127 36.97 -11.67 21.57
N ASP A 128 36.17 -12.33 22.40
CA ASP A 128 35.43 -13.52 21.99
C ASP A 128 34.06 -13.17 21.39
N ASP A 129 33.44 -12.04 21.79
CA ASP A 129 32.19 -11.58 21.18
C ASP A 129 32.43 -10.65 19.98
N VAL A 130 32.73 -11.29 18.84
CA VAL A 130 32.93 -10.62 17.55
C VAL A 130 31.73 -9.75 17.15
N LYS A 131 30.52 -10.03 17.64
CA LYS A 131 29.31 -9.27 17.27
C LYS A 131 29.30 -7.85 17.86
N ASN A 132 30.00 -7.66 18.98
CA ASN A 132 30.07 -6.37 19.64
C ASN A 132 31.17 -5.48 19.04
N ARG A 133 32.13 -6.03 18.32
CA ARG A 133 33.20 -5.26 17.67
C ARG A 133 32.67 -4.40 16.54
N LEU A 134 33.17 -3.17 16.42
CA LEU A 134 32.80 -2.27 15.34
C LEU A 134 33.49 -2.73 14.03
N PRO A 135 32.79 -2.72 12.87
CA PRO A 135 31.45 -2.18 12.66
C PRO A 135 30.32 -3.09 13.20
N SER A 136 29.45 -2.56 14.05
CA SER A 136 28.35 -3.31 14.66
C SER A 136 27.01 -2.76 14.21
N ARG A 137 26.19 -3.63 13.61
CA ARG A 137 24.86 -3.28 13.10
C ARG A 137 23.81 -3.47 14.19
N GLN A 138 23.24 -2.37 14.65
CA GLN A 138 22.04 -2.36 15.49
C GLN A 138 20.80 -2.14 14.62
N TYR A 139 19.64 -2.24 15.26
CA TYR A 139 18.35 -2.17 14.58
C TYR A 139 18.14 -0.86 13.79
N CYS A 140 18.47 0.30 14.36
CA CYS A 140 18.28 1.61 13.71
C CYS A 140 19.58 2.35 13.34
N ALA A 141 20.74 1.78 13.66
CA ALA A 141 22.03 2.44 13.45
C ALA A 141 23.14 1.41 13.25
N THR A 142 24.12 1.72 12.41
CA THR A 142 25.37 0.95 12.32
C THR A 142 26.50 1.76 12.92
N PHE A 143 27.13 1.25 13.97
CA PHE A 143 28.26 1.90 14.61
C PHE A 143 29.54 1.54 13.88
N VAL A 144 30.33 2.56 13.53
CA VAL A 144 31.62 2.41 12.85
C VAL A 144 32.67 3.27 13.55
N LYS A 145 33.94 2.90 13.43
CA LYS A 145 35.03 3.76 13.89
C LYS A 145 35.08 5.00 13.00
N SER A 146 35.10 6.18 13.61
CA SER A 146 35.22 7.43 12.87
C SER A 146 36.55 7.50 12.15
N LYS A 147 36.51 7.93 10.88
CA LYS A 147 37.72 8.16 10.08
C LYS A 147 38.42 9.48 10.43
N LEU A 148 37.69 10.43 11.02
CA LEU A 148 38.19 11.78 11.32
C LEU A 148 39.03 11.83 12.59
N ASN A 149 38.56 11.16 13.65
CA ASN A 149 39.23 11.17 14.95
C ASN A 149 39.43 9.73 15.43
N ASN A 150 40.71 9.35 15.59
CA ASN A 150 41.09 8.03 16.08
C ASN A 150 40.54 7.85 17.52
N GLY A 151 39.71 6.85 17.74
CA GLY A 151 39.05 6.60 19.03
C GLY A 151 37.62 7.13 19.16
N SER A 152 37.09 7.84 18.16
CA SER A 152 35.68 8.26 18.15
C SER A 152 34.78 7.31 17.36
N VAL A 153 33.49 7.30 17.69
CA VAL A 153 32.48 6.44 17.07
C VAL A 153 31.57 7.29 16.17
N SER A 154 31.18 6.74 15.02
CA SER A 154 30.17 7.31 14.13
C SER A 154 28.99 6.36 14.01
N ALA A 155 27.77 6.91 14.02
CA ALA A 155 26.54 6.15 13.82
C ALA A 155 26.00 6.42 12.42
N LEU A 156 25.88 5.37 11.60
CA LEU A 156 25.28 5.44 10.27
C LEU A 156 23.79 5.10 10.38
N ILE A 157 22.93 6.06 10.05
CA ILE A 157 21.48 5.95 10.12
C ILE A 157 20.93 6.13 8.71
N SER A 158 20.59 5.03 8.05
CA SER A 158 20.09 5.04 6.66
C SER A 158 18.57 5.03 6.57
N GLU A 159 17.88 4.75 7.68
CA GLU A 159 16.43 4.59 7.73
C GLU A 159 15.84 5.66 8.68
N LEU A 160 14.60 6.09 8.41
CA LEU A 160 13.77 6.94 9.28
C LEU A 160 14.14 8.42 9.41
N VAL A 161 15.23 8.88 8.82
CA VAL A 161 15.58 10.31 8.79
C VAL A 161 14.60 11.11 7.91
N ALA A 162 14.27 12.33 8.30
CA ALA A 162 13.64 13.33 7.44
C ALA A 162 14.55 14.54 7.34
N ALA A 163 14.85 14.97 6.11
CA ALA A 163 15.75 16.08 5.84
C ALA A 163 15.08 17.06 4.86
N GLU A 164 15.17 18.35 5.17
CA GLU A 164 14.75 19.41 4.25
C GLU A 164 15.99 20.08 3.67
N LEU A 165 16.08 20.07 2.34
CA LEU A 165 17.19 20.66 1.59
C LEU A 165 16.72 21.92 0.90
N LEU A 166 17.41 23.03 1.14
CA LEU A 166 17.26 24.26 0.37
C LEU A 166 18.36 24.30 -0.69
N ILE A 167 17.96 24.18 -1.95
CA ILE A 167 18.87 24.25 -3.09
C ILE A 167 18.68 25.60 -3.78
N THR A 168 19.70 26.45 -3.73
CA THR A 168 19.75 27.71 -4.47
C THR A 168 20.66 27.54 -5.67
N ILE A 169 20.12 27.67 -6.87
CA ILE A 169 20.90 27.60 -8.12
C ILE A 169 21.15 29.03 -8.57
N LYS A 170 22.42 29.45 -8.62
CA LYS A 170 22.79 30.78 -9.09
C LYS A 170 23.05 30.71 -10.60
N TYR A 171 21.99 30.51 -11.38
CA TYR A 171 22.07 30.55 -12.84
C TYR A 171 21.22 31.71 -13.36
N ASP A 172 21.78 32.49 -14.28
CA ASP A 172 20.97 33.34 -15.14
C ASP A 172 20.31 32.38 -16.13
N MET A 173 19.07 31.97 -15.86
CA MET A 173 18.28 31.08 -16.74
C MET A 173 17.94 31.82 -18.04
N GLN A 174 18.95 32.19 -18.82
CA GLN A 174 18.80 32.24 -20.26
C GLN A 174 18.44 30.82 -20.64
N LEU A 175 17.15 30.62 -20.92
CA LEU A 175 16.56 29.41 -21.50
C LEU A 175 17.61 28.77 -22.38
N VAL A 176 18.26 27.72 -21.87
CA VAL A 176 19.05 26.84 -22.72
C VAL A 176 17.98 26.25 -23.62
N VAL A 177 17.82 26.84 -24.80
CA VAL A 177 17.00 26.33 -25.87
C VAL A 177 17.66 25.01 -26.20
N LYS A 178 17.24 23.97 -25.46
CA LYS A 178 17.48 22.60 -25.83
C LYS A 178 16.92 22.52 -27.23
N GLU A 179 17.76 22.19 -28.19
CA GLU A 179 17.31 21.83 -29.52
C GLU A 179 16.21 20.77 -29.29
N LEU A 180 14.95 21.20 -29.41
CA LEU A 180 13.80 20.33 -29.28
C LEU A 180 13.83 19.49 -30.54
N THR A 181 14.62 18.41 -30.53
CA THR A 181 14.32 17.29 -31.39
C THR A 181 12.95 16.82 -30.93
N ASP A 182 11.91 17.24 -31.65
CA ASP A 182 10.54 16.74 -31.51
C ASP A 182 10.52 15.26 -31.91
N SER A 183 11.13 14.43 -31.07
CA SER A 183 11.16 12.99 -31.17
C SER A 183 9.93 12.44 -30.46
N VAL A 184 9.42 11.32 -30.98
CA VAL A 184 8.37 10.58 -30.29
C VAL A 184 9.06 9.64 -29.32
N CYS A 185 8.82 9.85 -28.03
CA CYS A 185 9.26 8.93 -26.98
C CYS A 185 8.11 8.02 -26.57
N THR A 186 8.43 6.76 -26.31
CA THR A 186 7.47 5.74 -25.91
C THR A 186 7.98 5.03 -24.68
N ILE A 187 7.11 4.86 -23.69
CA ILE A 187 7.34 4.06 -22.50
C ILE A 187 6.21 3.03 -22.47
N PRO A 188 6.49 1.72 -22.35
CA PRO A 188 5.46 0.71 -22.19
C PRO A 188 4.82 0.79 -20.80
N ASP A 189 3.62 0.24 -20.65
CA ASP A 189 2.94 0.16 -19.35
C ASP A 189 3.81 -0.60 -18.34
N THR A 190 3.82 -0.12 -17.09
CA THR A 190 4.71 -0.66 -16.05
C THR A 190 3.98 -1.01 -14.78
N MET A 191 4.57 -1.94 -14.03
CA MET A 191 4.10 -2.29 -12.70
C MET A 191 5.00 -1.73 -11.61
N VAL A 192 4.40 -1.27 -10.51
CA VAL A 192 5.12 -0.78 -9.33
C VAL A 192 5.09 -1.81 -8.21
N GLU A 193 6.24 -1.96 -7.54
CA GLU A 193 6.41 -2.80 -6.36
C GLU A 193 6.96 -1.98 -5.20
N GLY A 194 6.55 -2.30 -3.98
CA GLY A 194 7.02 -1.59 -2.78
C GLY A 194 5.90 -1.43 -1.77
N CYS A 195 5.81 -0.26 -1.14
CA CYS A 195 4.82 0.01 -0.11
C CYS A 195 4.03 1.31 -0.30
N TYR A 196 2.83 1.33 0.28
CA TYR A 196 2.00 2.52 0.39
C TYR A 196 1.98 3.02 1.84
N ASN A 197 1.81 4.32 2.01
CA ASN A 197 1.88 5.03 3.29
C ASN A 197 3.22 4.82 4.04
N CYS A 198 4.32 4.75 3.29
CA CYS A 198 5.67 4.51 3.78
C CYS A 198 6.67 5.48 3.13
N LYS A 199 7.81 5.74 3.79
CA LYS A 199 8.87 6.61 3.26
C LYS A 199 9.57 6.02 2.01
N GLN A 200 9.66 4.69 1.92
CA GLN A 200 10.32 3.99 0.82
C GLN A 200 9.54 4.07 -0.49
N GLY A 201 8.22 4.26 -0.41
CA GLY A 201 7.29 4.33 -1.54
C GLY A 201 7.18 3.04 -2.35
N ALA A 202 6.50 3.13 -3.49
CA ALA A 202 6.47 2.11 -4.52
C ALA A 202 7.42 2.49 -5.66
N VAL A 203 8.16 1.54 -6.21
CA VAL A 203 9.14 1.77 -7.27
C VAL A 203 8.73 0.99 -8.51
N GLY A 204 8.74 1.65 -9.66
CA GLY A 204 8.55 1.05 -10.98
C GLY A 204 9.82 1.17 -11.82
N GLU A 205 10.07 0.18 -12.67
CA GLU A 205 11.15 0.21 -13.65
C GLU A 205 10.55 0.57 -15.02
N VAL A 206 10.86 1.75 -15.53
CA VAL A 206 10.45 2.22 -16.86
C VAL A 206 11.59 2.06 -17.85
N THR A 207 11.26 1.72 -19.09
CA THR A 207 12.21 1.69 -20.20
C THR A 207 11.77 2.72 -21.23
N CYS A 208 12.57 3.75 -21.48
CA CYS A 208 12.24 4.79 -22.45
C CYS A 208 12.94 4.55 -23.78
N THR A 209 12.14 4.46 -24.85
CA THR A 209 12.64 4.40 -26.22
C THR A 209 12.35 5.72 -26.95
N GLY A 210 13.34 6.20 -27.71
CA GLY A 210 13.24 7.42 -28.50
C GLY A 210 14.01 7.31 -29.80
N ILE A 211 13.58 8.03 -30.84
CA ILE A 211 14.21 8.03 -32.17
C ILE A 211 15.34 9.06 -32.21
N GLY A 212 16.49 8.69 -32.76
CA GLY A 212 17.62 9.58 -32.96
C GLY A 212 18.64 9.52 -31.82
N ARG A 213 19.35 10.63 -31.61
CA ARG A 213 20.43 10.69 -30.59
C ARG A 213 19.85 10.53 -29.18
N PRO A 214 20.59 9.93 -28.23
CA PRO A 214 20.16 9.85 -26.84
C PRO A 214 19.75 11.22 -26.28
N HIS A 215 18.59 11.28 -25.64
CA HIS A 215 18.01 12.50 -25.08
C HIS A 215 17.20 12.18 -23.82
N ARG A 216 16.63 13.19 -23.15
CA ARG A 216 15.85 13.02 -21.92
C ARG A 216 14.37 13.30 -22.17
N ALA A 217 13.51 12.44 -21.66
CA ALA A 217 12.07 12.63 -21.62
C ALA A 217 11.59 13.09 -20.25
N GLU A 218 10.52 13.88 -20.25
CA GLU A 218 9.75 14.20 -19.05
C GLU A 218 8.57 13.24 -18.93
N ILE A 219 8.39 12.65 -17.75
CA ILE A 219 7.24 11.82 -17.39
C ILE A 219 6.39 12.60 -16.40
N ARG A 220 5.08 12.68 -16.67
CA ARG A 220 4.08 13.31 -15.79
C ARG A 220 3.01 12.29 -15.44
N CYS A 221 2.80 12.06 -14.15
CA CYS A 221 1.81 11.12 -13.62
C CYS A 221 1.03 11.80 -12.49
N GLY A 222 -0.03 12.55 -12.82
CA GLY A 222 -0.74 13.39 -11.84
C GLY A 222 0.19 14.44 -11.23
N ASP A 223 0.43 14.35 -9.92
CA ASP A 223 1.32 15.25 -9.16
C ASP A 223 2.80 14.81 -9.16
N HIS A 224 3.13 13.69 -9.81
CA HIS A 224 4.50 13.17 -9.88
C HIS A 224 5.17 13.52 -11.22
N TYR A 225 6.41 14.00 -11.15
CA TYR A 225 7.21 14.44 -12.28
C TYR A 225 8.58 13.73 -12.25
N PHE A 226 8.99 13.16 -13.37
CA PHE A 226 10.28 12.48 -13.49
C PHE A 226 10.98 12.87 -14.79
N THR A 227 12.30 12.76 -14.82
CA THR A 227 13.09 12.93 -16.05
C THR A 227 13.95 11.69 -16.28
N VAL A 228 13.72 10.99 -17.40
CA VAL A 228 14.43 9.74 -17.72
C VAL A 228 15.25 9.88 -19.01
N PRO A 229 16.42 9.24 -19.13
CA PRO A 229 17.12 9.08 -20.40
C PRO A 229 16.34 8.17 -21.35
N CYS A 230 16.46 8.43 -22.64
CA CYS A 230 15.85 7.66 -23.73
C CYS A 230 16.86 7.47 -24.86
N SER A 231 16.93 6.24 -25.36
CA SER A 231 17.77 5.86 -26.49
C SER A 231 17.01 4.98 -27.48
N GLU A 232 17.55 4.77 -28.68
CA GLU A 232 16.95 3.86 -29.66
C GLU A 232 16.89 2.41 -29.17
N LYS A 233 17.80 2.04 -28.25
CA LYS A 233 17.85 0.68 -27.66
C LYS A 233 16.93 0.52 -26.45
N GLY A 234 16.49 1.63 -25.85
CA GLY A 234 15.69 1.65 -24.63
C GLY A 234 16.56 1.71 -23.38
N ASP A 235 16.49 2.83 -22.65
CA ASP A 235 17.22 3.02 -21.40
C ASP A 235 16.30 2.77 -20.20
N LYS A 236 16.80 1.99 -19.23
CA LYS A 236 16.07 1.64 -18.01
C LYS A 236 16.24 2.70 -16.94
N SER A 237 15.16 3.05 -16.26
CA SER A 237 15.14 4.01 -15.16
C SER A 237 14.19 3.56 -14.07
N ARG A 238 14.54 3.86 -12.82
CA ARG A 238 13.69 3.56 -11.66
C ARG A 238 12.96 4.82 -11.24
N ILE A 239 11.64 4.79 -11.22
CA ILE A 239 10.78 5.89 -10.77
C ILE A 239 10.07 5.48 -9.48
N ARG A 240 9.98 6.42 -8.52
CA ARG A 240 9.42 6.16 -7.19
C ARG A 240 8.17 7.00 -6.96
N PHE A 241 7.11 6.36 -6.50
CA PHE A 241 5.82 6.94 -6.19
C PHE A 241 5.56 6.87 -4.68
N SER A 242 5.03 7.95 -4.12
CA SER A 242 4.45 7.96 -2.78
C SER A 242 2.93 7.89 -2.93
N SER A 243 2.34 6.80 -2.46
CA SER A 243 0.89 6.60 -2.48
C SER A 243 0.38 6.36 -1.07
N THR A 244 -0.77 6.93 -0.74
CA THR A 244 -1.52 6.64 0.50
C THR A 244 -2.48 5.46 0.32
N LYS A 245 -2.69 4.99 -0.92
CA LYS A 245 -3.63 3.93 -1.27
C LYS A 245 -2.92 2.64 -1.65
N ALA A 246 -3.57 1.52 -1.35
CA ALA A 246 -3.06 0.17 -1.64
C ALA A 246 -3.06 -0.19 -3.13
N ARG A 247 -3.80 0.55 -3.97
CA ARG A 247 -3.86 0.35 -5.42
C ARG A 247 -3.35 1.60 -6.12
N VAL A 248 -2.27 1.43 -6.88
CA VAL A 248 -1.72 2.45 -7.77
C VAL A 248 -2.24 2.15 -9.17
N ALA A 249 -2.94 3.10 -9.76
CA ALA A 249 -3.38 3.07 -11.16
C ALA A 249 -3.30 4.52 -11.65
N LEU A 250 -2.20 4.86 -12.30
CA LEU A 250 -1.88 6.21 -12.73
C LEU A 250 -1.78 6.24 -14.25
N GLN A 251 -2.49 7.18 -14.86
CA GLN A 251 -2.33 7.50 -16.27
C GLN A 251 -1.21 8.53 -16.40
N CYS A 252 -0.14 8.13 -17.07
CA CYS A 252 1.05 8.94 -17.25
C CYS A 252 1.16 9.44 -18.69
N SER A 253 1.87 10.55 -18.87
CA SER A 253 2.30 11.04 -20.17
C SER A 253 3.82 11.19 -20.19
N VAL A 254 4.45 10.73 -21.26
CA VAL A 254 5.87 10.97 -21.53
C VAL A 254 6.00 11.95 -22.69
N SER A 255 6.82 12.99 -22.53
CA SER A 255 7.07 13.99 -23.58
C SER A 255 8.56 14.16 -23.85
N CYS A 256 8.89 14.13 -25.15
CA CYS A 256 10.21 14.48 -25.69
C CYS A 256 10.04 15.71 -26.58
N GLY A 257 9.90 16.86 -25.95
CA GLY A 257 9.56 18.11 -26.60
C GLY A 257 8.05 18.30 -26.80
N SER A 258 7.60 18.63 -28.00
CA SER A 258 6.18 18.97 -28.24
C SER A 258 5.25 17.76 -28.34
N LYS A 259 5.79 16.56 -28.60
CA LYS A 259 5.00 15.33 -28.73
C LYS A 259 4.98 14.54 -27.43
N SER A 260 3.77 14.17 -27.00
CA SER A 260 3.53 13.36 -25.81
C SER A 260 2.82 12.04 -26.16
N THR A 261 3.25 10.94 -25.54
CA THR A 261 2.55 9.65 -25.57
C THR A 261 2.09 9.28 -24.16
N HIS A 262 1.10 8.39 -24.07
CA HIS A 262 0.51 7.97 -22.79
C HIS A 262 0.81 6.51 -22.48
N PHE A 263 0.96 6.22 -21.19
CA PHE A 263 1.14 4.87 -20.67
C PHE A 263 0.54 4.77 -19.27
N GLU A 264 0.27 3.55 -18.82
CA GLU A 264 -0.32 3.28 -17.52
C GLU A 264 0.71 2.69 -16.55
N VAL A 265 0.68 3.18 -15.32
CA VAL A 265 1.44 2.63 -14.20
C VAL A 265 0.47 2.01 -13.21
N THR A 266 0.54 0.69 -13.07
CA THR A 266 -0.35 -0.07 -12.18
C THR A 266 0.41 -0.82 -11.10
N GLY A 267 -0.24 -1.14 -9.98
CA GLY A 267 0.40 -1.98 -8.97
C GLY A 267 -0.40 -2.04 -7.67
N ILE A 268 -0.10 -3.06 -6.87
CA ILE A 268 -0.68 -3.24 -5.55
C ILE A 268 0.48 -3.25 -4.54
N PRO A 269 1.00 -2.07 -4.15
CA PRO A 269 2.04 -2.00 -3.13
C PRO A 269 1.57 -2.62 -1.82
N LYS A 270 2.48 -3.27 -1.12
CA LYS A 270 2.21 -3.92 0.16
C LYS A 270 2.09 -2.87 1.25
N TRP A 271 1.15 -3.07 2.17
CA TRP A 271 1.15 -2.26 3.37
C TRP A 271 2.32 -2.66 4.27
N VAL A 272 3.09 -1.69 4.71
CA VAL A 272 4.14 -1.90 5.70
C VAL A 272 3.75 -1.08 6.91
N LYS A 273 3.34 -1.76 8.00
CA LYS A 273 3.34 -1.09 9.31
C LYS A 273 4.78 -0.70 9.65
N PRO A 274 4.99 0.35 10.46
CA PRO A 274 6.19 0.48 11.27
C PRO A 274 6.31 -0.62 12.37
N PHE A 275 5.66 -1.79 12.21
CA PHE A 275 5.54 -2.81 13.27
C PHE A 275 6.89 -3.44 13.61
N ASN A 276 7.84 -3.46 12.68
CA ASN A 276 9.19 -3.93 13.00
C ASN A 276 9.86 -3.03 14.04
N GLU A 277 9.59 -1.71 14.00
CA GLU A 277 10.15 -0.73 14.94
C GLU A 277 9.45 -0.83 16.30
N VAL A 278 8.13 -0.97 16.28
CA VAL A 278 7.31 -1.14 17.48
C VAL A 278 7.63 -2.47 18.19
N VAL A 279 7.82 -3.56 17.46
CA VAL A 279 8.17 -4.87 18.04
C VAL A 279 9.60 -4.86 18.59
N ALA A 280 10.56 -4.24 17.91
CA ALA A 280 11.93 -4.12 18.43
C ALA A 280 12.02 -3.22 19.67
N MET A 281 11.23 -2.14 19.72
CA MET A 281 11.13 -1.22 20.86
C MET A 281 10.43 -1.88 22.07
N ILE A 282 9.36 -2.66 21.82
CA ILE A 282 8.66 -3.44 22.85
C ILE A 282 9.54 -4.57 23.40
N LEU A 283 10.29 -5.28 22.54
CA LEU A 283 11.19 -6.35 22.97
C LEU A 283 12.38 -5.85 23.81
N LYS A 284 12.72 -4.56 23.73
CA LYS A 284 13.78 -3.91 24.53
C LYS A 284 13.25 -3.20 25.79
N GLY A 285 11.94 -3.18 26.04
CA GLY A 285 11.36 -2.70 27.30
C GLY A 285 11.36 -1.19 27.51
N GLU A 286 11.51 -0.39 26.44
CA GLU A 286 11.65 1.08 26.53
C GLU A 286 10.55 1.80 25.72
N GLY A 287 9.46 2.21 26.39
CA GLY A 287 8.64 3.35 25.95
C GLY A 287 7.31 3.09 25.24
N THR A 288 6.37 4.01 25.48
CA THR A 288 4.95 4.02 25.06
C THR A 288 4.77 4.35 23.57
N VAL A 289 3.88 3.60 22.93
CA VAL A 289 3.49 3.72 21.51
C VAL A 289 2.94 5.12 21.21
N PRO A 290 3.45 5.84 20.20
CA PRO A 290 2.75 6.97 19.61
C PRO A 290 1.51 6.46 18.86
N GLU A 291 0.33 6.89 19.30
CA GLU A 291 -0.93 6.62 18.60
C GLU A 291 -0.99 7.40 17.29
N GLU A 292 -0.61 6.76 16.20
CA GLU A 292 -1.16 7.06 14.88
C GLU A 292 -1.59 5.74 14.23
N ILE A 293 -2.75 5.26 14.67
CA ILE A 293 -3.39 4.07 14.10
C ILE A 293 -3.96 4.47 12.74
N VAL A 294 -3.12 4.48 11.71
CA VAL A 294 -3.59 4.50 10.32
C VAL A 294 -4.02 3.08 9.97
N LEU A 295 -5.34 2.85 10.02
CA LEU A 295 -5.96 1.59 9.62
C LEU A 295 -5.67 1.29 8.16
N GLN A 296 -5.56 0.00 7.81
CA GLN A 296 -5.47 -0.44 6.42
C GLN A 296 -6.64 0.13 5.60
N ASP A 297 -6.40 0.43 4.33
CA ASP A 297 -7.43 0.88 3.40
C ASP A 297 -8.46 -0.24 3.16
N PHE A 298 -9.53 -0.22 3.98
CA PHE A 298 -10.66 -1.14 3.85
C PHE A 298 -11.62 -0.73 2.71
N GLY A 299 -11.38 0.40 2.03
CA GLY A 299 -12.27 0.90 0.98
C GLY A 299 -12.48 -0.12 -0.13
N HIS A 300 -11.41 -0.80 -0.56
CA HIS A 300 -11.48 -1.83 -1.60
C HIS A 300 -12.23 -3.10 -1.16
N ILE A 301 -12.13 -3.47 0.12
CA ILE A 301 -12.86 -4.62 0.67
C ILE A 301 -14.35 -4.28 0.78
N LEU A 302 -14.68 -3.07 1.25
CA LEU A 302 -16.05 -2.58 1.36
C LEU A 302 -16.74 -2.49 0.00
N ASP A 303 -16.08 -1.98 -1.05
CA ASP A 303 -16.69 -1.88 -2.38
C ASP A 303 -17.07 -3.26 -2.96
N THR A 304 -16.22 -4.27 -2.74
CA THR A 304 -16.48 -5.64 -3.19
C THR A 304 -17.66 -6.26 -2.42
N ILE A 305 -17.75 -6.01 -1.11
CA ILE A 305 -18.85 -6.49 -0.26
C ILE A 305 -20.18 -5.79 -0.59
N ILE A 306 -20.14 -4.47 -0.80
CA ILE A 306 -21.32 -3.65 -1.12
C ILE A 306 -21.89 -4.04 -2.49
N PHE A 307 -21.03 -4.31 -3.48
CA PHE A 307 -21.47 -4.79 -4.79
C PHE A 307 -22.15 -6.16 -4.70
N GLY A 308 -21.59 -7.08 -3.90
CA GLY A 308 -22.20 -8.38 -3.62
C GLY A 308 -23.59 -8.27 -2.97
N TYR A 309 -23.75 -7.39 -1.98
CA TYR A 309 -25.03 -7.17 -1.31
C TYR A 309 -26.12 -6.62 -2.25
N LYS A 310 -25.76 -5.73 -3.18
CA LYS A 310 -26.70 -5.22 -4.19
C LYS A 310 -27.23 -6.32 -5.11
N ALA A 311 -26.37 -7.25 -5.52
CA ALA A 311 -26.78 -8.39 -6.35
C ALA A 311 -27.72 -9.35 -5.61
N VAL A 312 -27.43 -9.65 -4.35
CA VAL A 312 -28.28 -10.50 -3.49
C VAL A 312 -29.65 -9.84 -3.25
N ALA A 313 -29.68 -8.53 -2.98
CA ALA A 313 -30.93 -7.80 -2.79
C ALA A 313 -31.81 -7.82 -4.06
N LEU A 314 -31.22 -7.62 -5.24
CA LEU A 314 -31.95 -7.70 -6.51
C LEU A 314 -32.50 -9.11 -6.78
N ALA A 315 -31.74 -10.15 -6.48
CA ALA A 315 -32.19 -11.53 -6.60
C ALA A 315 -33.37 -11.84 -5.66
N ALA A 316 -33.32 -11.38 -4.42
CA ALA A 316 -34.39 -11.56 -3.44
C ALA A 316 -35.70 -10.85 -3.88
N VAL A 317 -35.60 -9.63 -4.39
CA VAL A 317 -36.76 -8.89 -4.94
C VAL A 317 -37.34 -9.62 -6.16
N GLY A 318 -36.49 -10.10 -7.07
CA GLY A 318 -36.92 -10.88 -8.24
C GLY A 318 -37.66 -12.17 -7.85
N PHE A 319 -37.17 -12.87 -6.82
CA PHE A 319 -37.81 -14.08 -6.30
C PHE A 319 -39.19 -13.79 -5.68
N LEU A 320 -39.31 -12.74 -4.87
CA LEU A 320 -40.59 -12.31 -4.30
C LEU A 320 -41.60 -11.91 -5.39
N ALA A 321 -41.14 -11.20 -6.43
CA ALA A 321 -41.99 -10.82 -7.56
C ALA A 321 -42.48 -12.06 -8.33
N ALA A 322 -41.63 -13.08 -8.53
CA ALA A 322 -42.02 -14.33 -9.18
C ALA A 322 -43.07 -15.10 -8.38
N ILE A 323 -42.94 -15.15 -7.05
CA ILE A 323 -43.95 -15.76 -6.17
C ILE A 323 -45.29 -15.01 -6.26
N LEU A 324 -45.26 -13.68 -6.19
CA LEU A 324 -46.47 -12.86 -6.30
C LEU A 324 -47.16 -13.04 -7.66
N LEU A 325 -46.40 -13.01 -8.76
CA LEU A 325 -46.94 -13.25 -10.09
C LEU A 325 -47.51 -14.66 -10.25
N GLY A 326 -46.83 -15.68 -9.71
CA GLY A 326 -47.32 -17.05 -9.69
C GLY A 326 -48.62 -17.20 -8.90
N TYR A 327 -48.73 -16.55 -7.75
CA TYR A 327 -49.94 -16.54 -6.93
C TYR A 327 -51.11 -15.87 -7.66
N ILE A 328 -50.89 -14.70 -8.27
CA ILE A 328 -51.91 -14.00 -9.04
C ILE A 328 -52.38 -14.87 -10.21
N PHE A 329 -51.44 -15.45 -10.97
CA PHE A 329 -51.76 -16.27 -12.14
C PHE A 329 -52.56 -17.52 -11.75
N PHE A 330 -52.20 -18.18 -10.65
CA PHE A 330 -52.94 -19.34 -10.13
C PHE A 330 -54.38 -18.98 -9.78
N TRP A 331 -54.61 -17.86 -9.09
CA TRP A 331 -55.96 -17.42 -8.72
C TRP A 331 -56.79 -16.93 -9.91
N THR A 332 -56.21 -16.15 -10.83
CA THR A 332 -56.96 -15.59 -11.96
C THR A 332 -57.25 -16.61 -13.05
N CYS A 333 -56.29 -17.50 -13.35
CA CYS A 333 -56.43 -18.49 -14.43
C CYS A 333 -57.03 -19.79 -13.91
N GLY A 334 -56.64 -20.26 -12.73
CA GLY A 334 -57.14 -21.50 -12.14
C GLY A 334 -58.65 -21.48 -11.85
N MET A 335 -59.16 -20.38 -11.29
CA MET A 335 -60.61 -20.27 -11.04
C MET A 335 -61.43 -20.15 -12.33
N LYS A 336 -60.89 -19.48 -13.38
CA LYS A 336 -61.58 -19.38 -14.67
C LYS A 336 -61.68 -20.73 -15.37
N ILE A 337 -60.61 -21.54 -15.33
CA ILE A 337 -60.59 -22.88 -15.94
C ILE A 337 -61.57 -23.83 -15.23
N MET A 338 -61.68 -23.79 -13.90
CA MET A 338 -62.67 -24.60 -13.16
C MET A 338 -64.13 -24.17 -13.39
N SER A 339 -64.39 -22.87 -13.58
CA SER A 339 -65.76 -22.36 -13.77
C SER A 339 -66.33 -22.56 -15.18
N SER A 340 -65.46 -22.73 -16.18
CA SER A 340 -65.84 -22.88 -17.60
C SER A 340 -66.67 -24.14 -17.92
N PRO A 341 -66.28 -25.36 -17.48
CA PRO A 341 -67.07 -26.56 -17.79
C PRO A 341 -68.45 -26.55 -17.12
N VAL A 342 -68.57 -25.92 -15.94
CA VAL A 342 -69.85 -25.79 -15.24
C VAL A 342 -70.82 -24.90 -16.03
N ARG A 343 -70.35 -23.77 -16.56
CA ARG A 343 -71.18 -22.91 -17.44
C ARG A 343 -71.56 -23.60 -18.74
N ALA A 344 -70.65 -24.36 -19.35
CA ALA A 344 -70.93 -25.09 -20.58
C ALA A 344 -72.02 -26.16 -20.35
N LEU A 345 -71.96 -26.90 -19.25
CA LEU A 345 -73.00 -27.87 -18.86
C LEU A 345 -74.37 -27.21 -18.65
N VAL A 346 -74.43 -26.09 -17.91
CA VAL A 346 -75.68 -25.36 -17.69
C VAL A 346 -76.26 -24.82 -19.00
N TRP A 347 -75.40 -24.34 -19.91
CA TRP A 347 -75.84 -23.83 -21.21
C TRP A 347 -76.35 -24.94 -22.15
N MET A 348 -75.70 -26.10 -22.16
CA MET A 348 -76.13 -27.28 -22.92
C MET A 348 -77.51 -27.79 -22.46
N ILE A 349 -77.75 -27.82 -21.14
CA ILE A 349 -79.06 -28.17 -20.58
C ILE A 349 -80.11 -27.14 -20.99
N GLY A 350 -79.79 -25.84 -20.92
CA GLY A 350 -80.69 -24.76 -21.33
C GLY A 350 -81.06 -24.79 -22.83
N MET A 351 -80.10 -25.11 -23.71
CA MET A 351 -80.35 -25.24 -25.15
C MET A 351 -81.24 -26.44 -25.48
N SER A 352 -81.01 -27.57 -24.81
CA SER A 352 -81.83 -28.77 -24.99
C SER A 352 -83.30 -28.51 -24.64
N PHE A 353 -83.54 -27.73 -23.58
CA PHE A 353 -84.88 -27.32 -23.18
C PHE A 353 -85.54 -26.38 -24.21
N LYS A 354 -84.79 -25.41 -24.74
CA LYS A 354 -85.29 -24.51 -25.80
C LYS A 354 -85.64 -25.28 -27.09
N ALA A 355 -84.77 -26.18 -27.54
CA ALA A 355 -85.03 -26.98 -28.73
C ALA A 355 -86.30 -27.84 -28.59
N ALA A 356 -86.52 -28.46 -27.42
CA ALA A 356 -87.74 -29.21 -27.13
C ALA A 356 -89.00 -28.32 -27.22
N THR A 357 -88.95 -27.09 -26.69
CA THR A 357 -90.09 -26.16 -26.80
C THR A 357 -90.38 -25.75 -28.24
N THR A 358 -89.36 -25.50 -29.06
CA THR A 358 -89.54 -25.10 -30.47
C THR A 358 -90.15 -26.22 -31.29
N ILE A 359 -89.71 -27.47 -31.08
CA ILE A 359 -90.28 -28.65 -31.75
C ILE A 359 -91.75 -28.86 -31.36
N LEU A 360 -92.10 -28.66 -30.08
CA LEU A 360 -93.48 -28.76 -29.63
C LEU A 360 -94.37 -27.70 -30.30
N THR A 361 -93.87 -26.46 -30.42
CA THR A 361 -94.61 -25.38 -31.08
C THR A 361 -94.78 -25.59 -32.58
N SER A 362 -93.78 -26.13 -33.29
CA SER A 362 -93.88 -26.39 -34.73
C SER A 362 -94.84 -27.54 -35.04
N ILE A 363 -94.91 -28.57 -34.19
CA ILE A 363 -95.92 -29.64 -34.29
C ILE A 363 -97.33 -29.07 -34.09
N LEU A 364 -97.53 -28.19 -33.11
CA LEU A 364 -98.83 -27.51 -32.88
C LEU A 364 -99.26 -26.63 -34.07
N VAL A 365 -98.32 -25.91 -34.69
CA VAL A 365 -98.59 -25.08 -35.88
C VAL A 365 -98.90 -25.94 -37.12
N ALA A 366 -98.21 -27.07 -37.31
CA ALA A 366 -98.50 -28.01 -38.39
C ALA A 366 -99.90 -28.65 -38.27
N PHE A 367 -100.35 -28.92 -37.04
CA PHE A 367 -101.72 -29.38 -36.79
C PHE A 367 -102.78 -28.32 -37.14
N LYS A 368 -102.53 -27.04 -36.82
CA LYS A 368 -103.42 -25.93 -37.22
C LYS A 368 -103.46 -25.71 -38.73
N ALA A 369 -102.35 -25.87 -39.44
CA ALA A 369 -102.28 -25.70 -40.90
C ALA A 369 -103.04 -26.80 -41.67
N ARG A 370 -103.08 -28.04 -41.15
CA ARG A 370 -103.91 -29.12 -41.73
C ARG A 370 -105.41 -28.88 -41.56
N ALA A 371 -105.84 -28.15 -40.53
CA ALA A 371 -107.25 -27.81 -40.34
C ALA A 371 -107.76 -26.75 -41.34
N CYS A 372 -106.93 -25.78 -41.76
CA CYS A 372 -107.35 -24.72 -42.70
C CYS A 372 -107.48 -25.18 -44.16
N ARG A 373 -106.68 -26.16 -44.62
CA ARG A 373 -106.70 -26.59 -46.03
C ARG A 373 -107.99 -27.35 -46.43
N LYS A 374 -108.82 -27.76 -45.46
CA LYS A 374 -110.13 -28.39 -45.73
C LYS A 374 -111.27 -27.38 -45.99
N SER A 375 -111.07 -26.10 -45.69
CA SER A 375 -112.15 -25.09 -45.79
C SER A 375 -112.26 -24.41 -47.16
N PHE A 376 -111.26 -24.52 -48.04
CA PHE A 376 -111.20 -23.74 -49.30
C PHE A 376 -111.70 -24.51 -50.54
N SER A 377 -112.35 -25.66 -50.36
CA SER A 377 -112.83 -26.54 -51.45
C SER A 377 -114.31 -26.34 -51.82
N MET A 378 -114.98 -25.28 -51.36
CA MET A 378 -116.44 -25.14 -51.49
C MET A 378 -116.94 -23.89 -52.25
N GLU A 379 -116.07 -23.03 -52.78
CA GLU A 379 -116.47 -21.70 -53.27
C GLU A 379 -116.05 -21.43 -54.73
N GLU A 380 -116.22 -22.41 -55.61
CA GLU A 380 -115.95 -22.29 -57.05
C GLU A 380 -117.11 -22.91 -57.88
N GLN A 381 -118.35 -22.43 -57.66
CA GLN A 381 -119.54 -22.90 -58.38
C GLN A 381 -120.50 -21.84 -58.95
N HIS A 382 -120.21 -20.53 -58.93
CA HIS A 382 -121.21 -19.53 -59.36
C HIS A 382 -120.68 -18.43 -60.30
N VAL A 383 -120.18 -18.79 -61.50
CA VAL A 383 -120.06 -17.83 -62.64
C VAL A 383 -120.28 -18.57 -63.97
N LYS A 384 -121.53 -18.94 -64.27
CA LYS A 384 -122.04 -19.27 -65.62
C LYS A 384 -123.55 -18.96 -65.66
N GLN A 385 -123.92 -17.76 -66.13
CA GLN A 385 -125.18 -17.41 -66.84
C GLN A 385 -125.40 -15.88 -66.85
N LEU A 386 -125.01 -15.21 -67.93
CA LEU A 386 -125.78 -14.24 -68.76
C LEU A 386 -124.86 -13.51 -69.73
#